data_AF-A0A6N7VAC5-F1
#
_entry.id   AF-A0A6N7VAC5-F1
#
_cell.length_a   1.000
_cell.length_b   1.000
_cell.length_c   1.000
_cell.angle_alpha   90.00
_cell.angle_beta   90.00
_cell.angle_gamma   90.00
#
_symmetry.space_group_name_H-M   'P 1'
#
loop_
_entity.id
_entity.type
_entity.pdbx_description
1 polymer ?
#
loop_
_entity_poly.entity_id
_entity_poly.type
_entity_poly.pdbx_seq_one_letter_code
_entity_poly.pdbx_strand_id
1 'polypeptide(L)'
;MIKQKLKTIISIIFPIYLIEIASKLNPIFLYKKADNYWKMFKISKIPYQEKKIIFDKVDDRKKVGIIIQGPIIKEDDFTYNTIKLLLENYKNIKIILSTWKNEEKKVVEKIKNLGIDILLNDPPINGLENLNLQIVSTYNGIKHFEKEKINYILKIRTDQRIYQNNTIEFFLNLLDIYPVFNSSKQTKRIIGIDINTCKYIPFSFSDMLQFGSTEDMEKMWNVELTTKKFTKTDRENLNPSIKEMQKYKNCEMVLCESFLKKTDFKYEYSLFSYYKALHERFLVVDSEMIGLYWFKYNSLNNSPIEIEQRKIKFLDWNELYTNFNNIDILKLIEVEKEIFKKKLFKSKKWK
;
A
#
# COMPACT_ATOMS: atom_id res chain seq x y z
N MET A 1 -19.97 -52.90 3.58
CA MET A 1 -20.22 -52.44 4.97
C MET A 1 -18.92 -52.17 5.77
N ILE A 2 -17.94 -53.09 5.76
CA ILE A 2 -16.67 -52.94 6.53
C ILE A 2 -15.79 -51.77 6.03
N LYS A 3 -15.64 -51.59 4.71
CA LYS A 3 -14.87 -50.46 4.12
C LYS A 3 -15.41 -49.07 4.49
N GLN A 4 -16.72 -48.94 4.69
CA GLN A 4 -17.37 -47.67 4.98
C GLN A 4 -17.22 -47.31 6.47
N LYS A 5 -17.36 -48.31 7.35
CA LYS A 5 -17.01 -48.18 8.77
C LYS A 5 -15.52 -47.85 8.97
N LEU A 6 -14.62 -48.48 8.19
CA LEU A 6 -13.19 -48.13 8.22
C LEU A 6 -12.93 -46.69 7.77
N LYS A 7 -13.58 -46.21 6.70
CA LYS A 7 -13.47 -44.82 6.25
C LYS A 7 -13.93 -43.84 7.32
N THR A 8 -15.06 -44.12 8.00
CA THR A 8 -15.57 -43.27 9.08
C THR A 8 -14.63 -43.25 10.28
N ILE A 9 -14.12 -44.41 10.69
CA ILE A 9 -13.16 -44.53 11.79
C ILE A 9 -11.84 -43.80 11.46
N ILE A 10 -11.31 -43.97 10.24
CA ILE A 10 -10.13 -43.23 9.77
C ILE A 10 -10.41 -41.72 9.73
N SER A 11 -11.59 -41.29 9.27
CA SER A 11 -11.94 -39.86 9.22
C SER A 11 -12.08 -39.19 10.59
N ILE A 12 -12.30 -39.97 11.66
CA ILE A 12 -12.44 -39.46 13.03
C ILE A 12 -11.09 -39.55 13.77
N ILE A 13 -10.36 -40.66 13.61
CA ILE A 13 -9.09 -40.88 14.30
C ILE A 13 -7.96 -40.06 13.68
N PHE A 14 -7.93 -39.91 12.36
CA PHE A 14 -6.84 -39.22 11.66
C PHE A 14 -6.72 -37.74 12.05
N PRO A 15 -7.80 -36.94 12.16
CA PRO A 15 -7.74 -35.57 12.66
C PRO A 15 -7.28 -35.49 14.12
N ILE A 16 -7.73 -36.40 14.99
CA ILE A 16 -7.35 -36.41 16.41
C ILE A 16 -5.86 -36.69 16.56
N TYR A 17 -5.32 -37.68 15.83
CA TYR A 17 -3.89 -37.98 15.82
C TYR A 17 -3.06 -36.84 15.22
N LEU A 18 -3.58 -36.16 14.19
CA LEU A 18 -2.95 -34.96 13.61
C LEU A 18 -2.91 -33.80 14.60
N ILE A 19 -3.99 -33.57 15.35
CA ILE A 19 -4.06 -32.55 16.41
C ILE A 19 -3.11 -32.90 17.56
N GLU A 20 -3.01 -34.17 17.93
CA GLU A 20 -2.11 -34.62 19.00
C GLU A 20 -0.63 -34.50 18.59
N ILE A 21 -0.28 -34.91 17.35
CA ILE A 21 1.07 -34.69 16.79
C ILE A 21 1.35 -33.20 16.66
N ALA A 22 0.37 -32.40 16.21
CA ALA A 22 0.51 -30.96 16.12
C ALA A 22 0.75 -30.33 17.51
N SER A 23 -0.01 -30.73 18.54
CA SER A 23 0.14 -30.22 19.90
C SER A 23 1.52 -30.53 20.52
N LYS A 24 2.20 -31.58 20.05
CA LYS A 24 3.55 -31.99 20.49
C LYS A 24 4.68 -31.34 19.66
N LEU A 25 4.36 -30.70 18.54
CA LEU A 25 5.34 -29.98 17.72
C LEU A 25 5.40 -28.52 18.17
N ASN A 26 6.61 -27.94 18.20
CA ASN A 26 6.79 -26.51 18.48
C ASN A 26 5.89 -25.69 17.53
N PRO A 27 5.03 -24.78 18.03
CA PRO A 27 4.09 -24.01 17.22
C PRO A 27 4.76 -23.30 16.02
N ILE A 28 6.03 -22.91 16.17
CA ILE A 28 6.84 -22.27 15.13
C ILE A 28 7.18 -23.25 13.99
N PHE A 29 7.39 -24.53 14.31
CA PHE A 29 7.71 -25.57 13.32
C PHE A 29 6.46 -26.00 12.54
N LEU A 30 5.32 -26.12 13.24
CA LEU A 30 4.01 -26.32 12.60
C LEU A 30 3.66 -25.17 11.68
N TYR A 31 3.90 -23.93 12.09
CA TYR A 31 3.67 -22.75 11.28
C TYR A 31 4.47 -22.80 9.97
N LYS A 32 5.78 -23.09 10.03
CA LYS A 32 6.61 -23.23 8.83
C LYS A 32 6.18 -24.40 7.93
N LYS A 33 5.78 -25.53 8.52
CA LYS A 33 5.29 -26.68 7.75
C LYS A 33 3.90 -26.44 7.16
N ALA A 34 3.01 -25.75 7.87
CA ALA A 34 1.70 -25.34 7.38
C ALA A 34 1.85 -24.36 6.22
N ASP A 35 2.77 -23.40 6.27
CA ASP A 35 3.10 -22.53 5.13
C ASP A 35 3.53 -23.34 3.90
N ASN A 36 4.36 -24.37 4.08
CA ASN A 36 4.70 -25.30 2.99
C ASN A 36 3.53 -26.18 2.56
N TYR A 37 2.63 -26.53 3.48
CA TYR A 37 1.42 -27.32 3.21
C TYR A 37 0.38 -26.50 2.42
N TRP A 38 0.18 -25.22 2.76
CA TRP A 38 -0.63 -24.25 2.02
C TRP A 38 0.01 -23.87 0.68
N LYS A 39 1.34 -23.96 0.54
CA LYS A 39 2.01 -23.89 -0.78
C LYS A 39 1.79 -25.16 -1.62
N MET A 40 1.74 -26.34 -0.99
CA MET A 40 1.48 -27.64 -1.65
C MET A 40 0.02 -27.77 -2.08
N PHE A 41 -0.92 -27.39 -1.22
CA PHE A 41 -2.29 -27.10 -1.61
C PHE A 41 -2.28 -25.72 -2.25
N LYS A 42 -1.77 -25.64 -3.49
CA LYS A 42 -2.38 -24.78 -4.49
C LYS A 42 -3.88 -25.04 -4.34
N ILE A 43 -4.58 -24.20 -3.56
CA ILE A 43 -6.03 -24.11 -3.63
C ILE A 43 -6.22 -23.97 -5.12
N SER A 44 -6.70 -25.06 -5.70
CA SER A 44 -7.05 -25.12 -7.10
C SER A 44 -7.80 -23.83 -7.30
N LYS A 45 -7.25 -22.97 -8.17
CA LYS A 45 -8.03 -21.92 -8.79
C LYS A 45 -9.31 -22.64 -9.21
N ILE A 46 -10.38 -22.54 -8.44
CA ILE A 46 -11.70 -22.74 -8.99
C ILE A 46 -11.72 -21.59 -9.99
N PRO A 47 -11.68 -21.86 -11.30
CA PRO A 47 -11.84 -20.81 -12.26
C PRO A 47 -13.33 -20.50 -12.19
N TYR A 48 -13.74 -19.81 -11.13
CA TYR A 48 -14.96 -19.05 -11.19
C TYR A 48 -14.62 -17.98 -12.23
N GLN A 49 -14.95 -18.28 -13.48
CA GLN A 49 -15.10 -17.28 -14.52
C GLN A 49 -16.27 -16.42 -14.07
N GLU A 50 -16.01 -15.53 -13.12
CA GLU A 50 -16.94 -14.48 -12.80
C GLU A 50 -17.20 -13.77 -14.12
N LYS A 51 -18.47 -13.76 -14.55
CA LYS A 51 -18.89 -12.98 -15.70
C LYS A 51 -18.59 -11.53 -15.35
N LYS A 52 -17.47 -11.03 -15.87
CA LYS A 52 -16.98 -9.68 -15.59
C LYS A 52 -17.99 -8.69 -16.15
N ILE A 53 -18.43 -7.74 -15.33
CA ILE A 53 -19.08 -6.53 -15.85
C ILE A 53 -17.99 -5.72 -16.52
N ILE A 54 -18.05 -5.67 -17.85
CA ILE A 54 -17.15 -4.87 -18.68
C ILE A 54 -17.86 -3.54 -18.89
N PHE A 55 -17.23 -2.45 -18.45
CA PHE A 55 -17.69 -1.11 -18.80
C PHE A 55 -17.01 -0.71 -20.10
N ASP A 56 -17.81 -0.29 -21.07
CA ASP A 56 -17.30 0.24 -22.32
C ASP A 56 -16.74 1.65 -22.07
N LYS A 57 -15.41 1.69 -21.89
CA LYS A 57 -14.51 2.85 -21.97
C LYS A 57 -14.22 3.62 -20.67
N VAL A 58 -12.92 3.80 -20.42
CA VAL A 58 -12.37 4.98 -19.74
C VAL A 58 -12.82 6.21 -20.55
N ASP A 59 -13.29 7.26 -19.89
CA ASP A 59 -13.48 8.56 -20.55
C ASP A 59 -12.17 8.96 -21.24
N ASP A 60 -12.11 8.86 -22.57
CA ASP A 60 -10.91 9.10 -23.39
C ASP A 60 -10.31 10.51 -23.16
N ARG A 61 -11.07 11.43 -22.54
CA ARG A 61 -10.61 12.77 -22.15
C ARG A 61 -9.72 12.77 -20.89
N LYS A 62 -9.81 11.76 -20.03
CA LYS A 62 -9.02 11.64 -18.80
C LYS A 62 -7.86 10.67 -19.05
N LYS A 63 -6.74 11.18 -19.57
CA LYS A 63 -5.53 10.39 -19.81
C LYS A 63 -4.93 9.93 -18.49
N VAL A 64 -4.87 8.63 -18.28
CA VAL A 64 -4.27 8.02 -17.08
C VAL A 64 -2.95 7.33 -17.45
N GLY A 65 -1.95 7.49 -16.58
CA GLY A 65 -0.68 6.77 -16.65
C GLY A 65 -0.47 5.92 -15.40
N ILE A 66 0.18 4.76 -15.54
CA ILE A 66 0.57 3.89 -14.43
C ILE A 66 2.09 3.93 -14.26
N ILE A 67 2.55 4.28 -13.06
CA ILE A 67 3.95 4.17 -12.66
C ILE A 67 4.09 2.94 -11.76
N ILE A 68 4.88 1.98 -12.21
CA ILE A 68 5.29 0.82 -11.42
C ILE A 68 6.68 1.10 -10.89
N GLN A 69 6.79 1.20 -9.57
CA GLN A 69 7.92 1.77 -8.88
C GLN A 69 8.70 0.73 -8.08
N GLY A 70 10.02 0.67 -8.28
CA GLY A 70 10.93 -0.09 -7.42
C GLY A 70 11.75 -1.17 -8.14
N PRO A 71 12.46 -2.03 -7.37
CA PRO A 71 13.26 -3.11 -7.93
C PRO A 71 12.38 -4.22 -8.53
N ILE A 72 12.85 -4.88 -9.58
CA ILE A 72 12.08 -5.93 -10.26
C ILE A 72 11.99 -7.19 -9.39
N ILE A 73 10.77 -7.66 -9.14
CA ILE A 73 10.53 -8.94 -8.47
C ILE A 73 10.58 -10.06 -9.52
N LYS A 74 11.72 -10.75 -9.55
CA LYS A 74 12.03 -11.85 -10.49
C LYS A 74 11.37 -13.18 -10.11
N GLU A 75 11.12 -13.37 -8.81
CA GLU A 75 10.47 -14.57 -8.28
C GLU A 75 9.11 -14.77 -8.97
N ASP A 76 8.89 -15.95 -9.55
CA ASP A 76 7.70 -16.31 -10.33
C ASP A 76 7.32 -15.30 -11.42
N ASP A 77 8.30 -14.57 -11.97
CA ASP A 77 8.09 -13.46 -12.91
C ASP A 77 7.05 -12.44 -12.39
N PHE A 78 7.01 -12.19 -11.08
CA PHE A 78 5.90 -11.46 -10.45
C PHE A 78 5.65 -10.08 -11.09
N THR A 79 6.68 -9.24 -11.21
CA THR A 79 6.53 -7.90 -11.80
C THR A 79 6.15 -7.97 -13.28
N TYR A 80 6.76 -8.88 -14.04
CA TYR A 80 6.44 -9.10 -15.47
C TYR A 80 4.96 -9.49 -15.65
N ASN A 81 4.49 -10.46 -14.86
CA ASN A 81 3.10 -10.92 -14.91
C ASN A 81 2.11 -9.87 -14.41
N THR A 82 2.52 -9.00 -13.47
CA THR A 82 1.72 -7.84 -13.06
C THR A 82 1.55 -6.85 -14.21
N ILE A 83 2.63 -6.51 -14.93
CA ILE A 83 2.56 -5.60 -16.09
C ILE A 83 1.66 -6.18 -17.16
N LYS A 84 1.82 -7.47 -17.47
CA LYS A 84 0.97 -8.15 -18.46
C LYS A 84 -0.52 -8.07 -18.09
N LEU A 85 -0.87 -8.33 -16.83
CA LEU A 85 -2.24 -8.21 -16.35
C LEU A 85 -2.79 -6.77 -16.49
N LEU A 86 -1.97 -5.76 -16.20
CA LEU A 86 -2.38 -4.36 -16.37
C LEU A 86 -2.62 -4.01 -17.85
N LEU A 87 -1.78 -4.48 -18.77
CA LEU A 87 -1.98 -4.29 -20.22
C LEU A 87 -3.24 -4.99 -20.73
N GLU A 88 -3.55 -6.18 -20.19
CA GLU A 88 -4.78 -6.90 -20.51
C GLU A 88 -6.03 -6.17 -20.00
N ASN A 89 -5.95 -5.58 -18.80
CA ASN A 89 -7.05 -4.87 -18.17
C ASN A 89 -7.27 -3.45 -18.72
N TYR A 90 -6.22 -2.80 -19.24
CA TYR A 90 -6.25 -1.39 -19.63
C TYR A 90 -5.64 -1.17 -21.01
N LYS A 91 -6.48 -1.21 -22.05
CA LYS A 91 -6.03 -1.16 -23.46
C LYS A 91 -5.44 0.19 -23.92
N ASN A 92 -5.83 1.31 -23.30
CA ASN A 92 -5.46 2.66 -23.73
C ASN A 92 -4.65 3.43 -22.67
N ILE A 93 -3.97 2.73 -21.77
CA ILE A 93 -3.23 3.34 -20.66
C ILE A 93 -1.74 3.17 -20.87
N LYS A 94 -1.00 4.26 -20.65
CA LYS A 94 0.45 4.23 -20.66
C LYS A 94 0.98 3.69 -19.35
N ILE A 95 1.93 2.77 -19.44
CA ILE A 95 2.56 2.14 -18.29
C ILE A 95 4.05 2.41 -18.37
N ILE A 96 4.63 2.80 -17.24
CA ILE A 96 6.07 2.96 -17.07
C ILE A 96 6.53 2.07 -15.93
N LEU A 97 7.55 1.26 -16.19
CA LEU A 97 8.36 0.65 -15.13
C LEU A 97 9.52 1.59 -14.79
N SER A 98 9.48 2.23 -13.62
CA SER A 98 10.57 3.06 -13.12
C SER A 98 11.40 2.26 -12.11
N THR A 99 12.57 1.83 -12.56
CA THR A 99 13.45 0.88 -11.86
C THR A 99 14.92 1.31 -11.94
N TRP A 100 15.87 0.42 -11.64
CA TRP A 100 17.28 0.78 -11.45
C TRP A 100 18.17 0.36 -12.62
N LYS A 101 19.22 1.15 -12.92
CA LYS A 101 20.21 0.80 -13.98
C LYS A 101 20.99 -0.49 -13.71
N ASN A 102 21.10 -0.89 -12.44
CA ASN A 102 21.77 -2.13 -12.04
C ASN A 102 20.85 -3.36 -12.08
N GLU A 103 19.60 -3.22 -12.54
CA GLU A 103 18.75 -4.36 -12.84
C GLU A 103 19.35 -5.24 -13.94
N GLU A 104 19.01 -6.53 -13.91
CA GLU A 104 19.55 -7.49 -14.86
C GLU A 104 19.03 -7.21 -16.28
N LYS A 105 19.94 -6.94 -17.21
CA LYS A 105 19.62 -6.57 -18.60
C LYS A 105 18.63 -7.51 -19.29
N LYS A 106 18.78 -8.83 -19.09
CA LYS A 106 17.87 -9.83 -19.69
C LYS A 106 16.44 -9.69 -19.18
N VAL A 107 16.27 -9.41 -17.89
CA VAL A 107 14.96 -9.23 -17.26
C VAL A 107 14.32 -7.92 -17.71
N VAL A 108 15.11 -6.84 -17.78
CA VAL A 108 14.66 -5.54 -18.30
C VAL A 108 14.19 -5.68 -19.75
N GLU A 109 14.98 -6.34 -20.61
CA GLU A 109 14.61 -6.52 -22.03
C GLU A 109 13.35 -7.38 -22.20
N LYS A 110 13.20 -8.43 -21.38
CA LYS A 110 11.97 -9.25 -21.33
C LYS A 110 10.74 -8.40 -21.02
N ILE A 111 10.83 -7.47 -20.06
CA ILE A 111 9.72 -6.57 -19.73
C ILE A 111 9.51 -5.52 -20.84
N LYS A 112 10.59 -4.99 -21.42
CA LYS A 112 10.54 -4.01 -22.51
C LYS A 112 9.77 -4.53 -23.71
N ASN A 113 9.92 -5.82 -24.02
CA ASN A 113 9.19 -6.51 -25.09
C ASN A 113 7.66 -6.56 -24.87
N LEU A 114 7.14 -6.16 -23.70
CA LEU A 114 5.71 -5.96 -23.49
C LEU A 114 5.18 -4.65 -24.10
N GLY A 115 6.06 -3.78 -24.60
CA GLY A 115 5.68 -2.51 -25.23
C GLY A 115 5.39 -1.38 -24.26
N ILE A 116 5.89 -1.46 -23.02
CA ILE A 116 5.82 -0.38 -22.02
C ILE A 116 7.10 0.46 -22.03
N ASP A 117 7.01 1.68 -21.49
CA ASP A 117 8.20 2.48 -21.24
C ASP A 117 8.96 1.95 -20.01
N ILE A 118 10.28 2.06 -20.05
CA ILE A 118 11.15 1.71 -18.92
C ILE A 118 12.07 2.88 -18.61
N LEU A 119 12.05 3.34 -17.37
CA LEU A 119 12.98 4.34 -16.85
C LEU A 119 14.01 3.65 -15.95
N LEU A 120 15.27 3.70 -16.37
CA LEU A 120 16.40 3.16 -15.61
C LEU A 120 17.10 4.30 -14.86
N ASN A 121 16.86 4.37 -13.56
CA ASN A 121 17.36 5.41 -12.67
C ASN A 121 18.71 5.01 -12.06
N ASP A 122 19.57 6.00 -11.80
CA ASP A 122 20.69 5.82 -10.88
C ASP A 122 20.14 5.69 -9.46
N PRO A 123 20.45 4.63 -8.71
CA PRO A 123 19.94 4.47 -7.35
C PRO A 123 20.55 5.53 -6.44
N PRO A 124 19.74 6.38 -5.77
CA PRO A 124 20.25 7.26 -4.73
C PRO A 124 20.71 6.43 -3.53
N ILE A 125 21.44 7.07 -2.60
CA ILE A 125 21.50 6.54 -1.23
C ILE A 125 20.07 6.38 -0.69
N ASN A 126 19.79 5.29 0.03
CA ASN A 126 18.40 4.98 0.43
C ASN A 126 17.72 6.09 1.25
N GLY A 127 18.51 6.86 2.01
CA GLY A 127 18.02 7.88 2.91
C GLY A 127 17.29 7.30 4.13
N LEU A 128 16.17 7.92 4.49
CA LEU A 128 15.26 7.43 5.52
C LEU A 128 14.55 6.16 5.02
N GLU A 129 14.90 5.01 5.55
CA GLU A 129 14.45 3.69 5.13
C GLU A 129 14.66 3.44 3.63
N ASN A 130 13.62 3.53 2.79
CA ASN A 130 13.73 3.48 1.34
C ASN A 130 13.19 4.75 0.68
N LEU A 131 13.00 5.83 1.43
CA LEU A 131 12.33 7.05 0.99
C LEU A 131 12.94 7.62 -0.30
N ASN A 132 14.27 7.78 -0.36
CA ASN A 132 14.90 8.37 -1.54
C ASN A 132 14.74 7.48 -2.77
N LEU A 133 14.78 6.17 -2.58
CA LEU A 133 14.52 5.22 -3.67
C LEU A 133 13.10 5.43 -4.19
N GLN A 134 12.10 5.56 -3.31
CA GLN A 134 10.71 5.80 -3.70
C GLN A 134 10.52 7.15 -4.37
N ILE A 135 11.16 8.22 -3.87
CA ILE A 135 11.12 9.57 -4.46
C ILE A 135 11.68 9.54 -5.88
N VAL A 136 12.94 9.11 -6.07
CA VAL A 136 13.60 9.17 -7.38
C VAL A 136 12.81 8.41 -8.44
N SER A 137 12.42 7.17 -8.13
CA SER A 137 11.72 6.33 -9.10
C SER A 137 10.28 6.82 -9.37
N THR A 138 9.55 7.30 -8.36
CA THR A 138 8.20 7.86 -8.59
C THR A 138 8.25 9.20 -9.33
N TYR A 139 9.07 10.14 -8.85
CA TYR A 139 9.16 11.49 -9.38
C TYR A 139 9.63 11.53 -10.84
N ASN A 140 10.61 10.70 -11.21
CA ASN A 140 11.04 10.61 -12.62
C ASN A 140 9.94 10.04 -13.53
N GLY A 141 9.12 9.10 -13.03
CA GLY A 141 7.93 8.64 -13.74
C GLY A 141 6.87 9.73 -13.91
N ILE A 142 6.65 10.55 -12.87
CA ILE A 142 5.74 11.70 -12.94
C ILE A 142 6.23 12.69 -13.99
N LYS A 143 7.53 13.04 -13.98
CA LYS A 143 8.12 13.97 -14.96
C LYS A 143 8.08 13.45 -16.40
N HIS A 144 8.12 12.13 -16.60
CA HIS A 144 7.87 11.55 -17.91
C HIS A 144 6.41 11.79 -18.34
N PHE A 145 5.45 11.47 -17.48
CA PHE A 145 4.02 11.63 -17.79
C PHE A 145 3.55 13.08 -17.92
N GLU A 146 4.18 14.04 -17.23
CA GLU A 146 3.95 15.47 -17.44
C GLU A 146 4.24 15.89 -18.88
N LYS A 147 5.38 15.46 -19.45
CA LYS A 147 5.76 15.76 -20.85
C LYS A 147 4.74 15.23 -21.85
N GLU A 148 4.11 14.11 -21.51
CA GLU A 148 3.09 13.47 -22.33
C GLU A 148 1.67 13.98 -22.07
N LYS A 149 1.51 14.95 -21.18
CA LYS A 149 0.22 15.57 -20.81
C LYS A 149 -0.79 14.54 -20.29
N ILE A 150 -0.32 13.56 -19.51
CA ILE A 150 -1.17 12.66 -18.73
C ILE A 150 -1.87 13.46 -17.62
N ASN A 151 -3.15 13.23 -17.40
CA ASN A 151 -3.97 13.98 -16.44
C ASN A 151 -3.94 13.38 -15.03
N TYR A 152 -3.90 12.05 -14.94
CA TYR A 152 -3.94 11.31 -13.68
C TYR A 152 -2.87 10.23 -13.65
N ILE A 153 -2.35 9.95 -12.46
CA ILE A 153 -1.28 8.97 -12.26
C ILE A 153 -1.71 7.97 -11.20
N LEU A 154 -1.64 6.68 -11.56
CA LEU A 154 -1.63 5.58 -10.59
C LEU A 154 -0.19 5.16 -10.33
N LYS A 155 0.29 5.37 -9.12
CA LYS A 155 1.56 4.83 -8.64
C LYS A 155 1.30 3.53 -7.89
N ILE A 156 2.01 2.45 -8.23
CA ILE A 156 2.07 1.20 -7.47
C ILE A 156 3.51 0.74 -7.30
N ARG A 157 3.78 -0.12 -6.31
CA ARG A 157 5.10 -0.76 -6.15
C ARG A 157 5.24 -1.99 -7.04
N THR A 158 6.46 -2.33 -7.43
CA THR A 158 6.80 -3.55 -8.20
C THR A 158 6.42 -4.86 -7.50
N ASP A 159 6.28 -4.84 -6.18
CA ASP A 159 5.85 -5.96 -5.35
C ASP A 159 4.33 -6.00 -5.10
N GLN A 160 3.56 -5.15 -5.79
CA GLN A 160 2.09 -5.12 -5.71
C GLN A 160 1.42 -5.50 -7.03
N ARG A 161 0.20 -6.02 -6.94
CA ARG A 161 -0.66 -6.35 -8.09
C ARG A 161 -2.11 -6.04 -7.75
N ILE A 162 -2.83 -5.44 -8.69
CA ILE A 162 -4.26 -5.15 -8.59
C ILE A 162 -5.00 -6.22 -9.40
N TYR A 163 -5.96 -6.92 -8.79
CA TYR A 163 -6.76 -7.95 -9.47
C TYR A 163 -8.11 -7.46 -9.98
N GLN A 164 -8.66 -6.39 -9.40
CA GLN A 164 -9.96 -5.86 -9.82
C GLN A 164 -9.83 -5.09 -11.13
N ASN A 165 -10.65 -5.49 -12.08
CA ASN A 165 -10.84 -4.73 -13.31
C ASN A 165 -11.57 -3.43 -12.96
N ASN A 166 -11.36 -2.38 -13.75
CA ASN A 166 -11.99 -1.06 -13.57
C ASN A 166 -11.53 -0.26 -12.33
N THR A 167 -10.37 -0.59 -11.75
CA THR A 167 -9.85 0.14 -10.57
C THR A 167 -9.60 1.62 -10.89
N ILE A 168 -9.19 1.93 -12.11
CA ILE A 168 -8.91 3.31 -12.53
C ILE A 168 -10.19 4.12 -12.66
N GLU A 169 -11.23 3.55 -13.26
CA GLU A 169 -12.56 4.14 -13.39
C GLU A 169 -13.18 4.36 -12.01
N PHE A 170 -13.06 3.37 -11.12
CA PHE A 170 -13.46 3.50 -9.73
C PHE A 170 -12.77 4.70 -9.06
N PHE A 171 -11.45 4.83 -9.19
CA PHE A 171 -10.71 5.96 -8.62
C PHE A 171 -11.08 7.30 -9.24
N LEU A 172 -11.25 7.38 -10.56
CA LEU A 172 -11.69 8.59 -11.24
C LEU A 172 -13.06 9.04 -10.74
N ASN A 173 -14.00 8.09 -10.56
CA ASN A 173 -15.33 8.38 -10.02
C ASN A 173 -15.25 8.86 -8.57
N LEU A 174 -14.40 8.25 -7.74
CA LEU A 174 -14.18 8.71 -6.37
C LEU A 174 -13.64 10.15 -6.31
N LEU A 175 -12.71 10.53 -7.20
CA LEU A 175 -12.19 11.90 -7.27
C LEU A 175 -13.23 12.94 -7.72
N ASP A 176 -14.31 12.51 -8.38
CA ASP A 176 -15.42 13.38 -8.79
C ASP A 176 -16.50 13.44 -7.71
N ILE A 177 -16.84 12.31 -7.07
CA ILE A 177 -17.81 12.23 -5.97
C ILE A 177 -17.30 12.95 -4.72
N TYR A 178 -16.00 12.84 -4.43
CA TYR A 178 -15.39 13.35 -3.21
C TYR A 178 -14.37 14.46 -3.52
N PRO A 179 -14.80 15.69 -3.84
CA PRO A 179 -13.89 16.79 -4.14
C PRO A 179 -13.03 17.20 -2.95
N VAL A 180 -11.92 17.88 -3.23
CA VAL A 180 -11.05 18.51 -2.23
C VAL A 180 -11.77 19.68 -1.56
N PHE A 181 -11.59 19.88 -0.26
CA PHE A 181 -12.22 21.00 0.46
C PHE A 181 -11.34 22.25 0.41
N ASN A 182 -11.91 23.38 -0.04
CA ASN A 182 -11.37 24.74 0.12
C ASN A 182 -9.85 24.84 -0.10
N SER A 183 -9.39 24.40 -1.28
CA SER A 183 -7.96 24.42 -1.62
C SER A 183 -7.75 25.17 -2.92
N SER A 184 -6.82 26.13 -2.90
CA SER A 184 -6.33 26.81 -4.11
C SER A 184 -5.08 26.12 -4.68
N LYS A 185 -4.39 25.34 -3.85
CA LYS A 185 -3.12 24.67 -4.17
C LYS A 185 -3.25 23.16 -4.37
N GLN A 186 -4.45 22.62 -4.40
CA GLN A 186 -4.71 21.20 -4.70
C GLN A 186 -5.95 21.08 -5.57
N THR A 187 -5.87 20.28 -6.63
CA THR A 187 -6.94 20.15 -7.63
C THR A 187 -7.88 18.99 -7.34
N LYS A 188 -7.33 17.85 -6.90
CA LYS A 188 -8.02 16.60 -6.60
C LYS A 188 -7.39 15.98 -5.37
N ARG A 189 -8.16 15.14 -4.67
CA ARG A 189 -7.61 14.34 -3.57
C ARG A 189 -6.53 13.40 -4.07
N ILE A 190 -5.61 13.03 -3.19
CA ILE A 190 -4.75 11.86 -3.41
C ILE A 190 -5.43 10.67 -2.73
N ILE A 191 -5.76 9.67 -3.52
CA ILE A 191 -6.25 8.38 -3.06
C ILE A 191 -5.06 7.55 -2.59
N GLY A 192 -5.17 6.94 -1.42
CA GLY A 192 -4.25 5.94 -0.90
C GLY A 192 -5.02 4.73 -0.37
N ILE A 193 -4.29 3.70 0.06
CA ILE A 193 -4.87 2.45 0.57
C ILE A 193 -4.81 2.36 2.09
N ASP A 194 -5.66 1.52 2.69
CA ASP A 194 -5.69 1.24 4.13
C ASP A 194 -4.37 0.66 4.67
N ILE A 195 -3.64 -0.12 3.86
CA ILE A 195 -2.33 -0.69 4.24
C ILE A 195 -1.34 0.45 4.52
N ASN A 196 -0.77 0.47 5.73
CA ASN A 196 0.11 1.55 6.23
C ASN A 196 -0.56 2.93 6.38
N THR A 197 -1.90 3.01 6.33
CA THR A 197 -2.65 4.21 6.74
C THR A 197 -3.23 4.00 8.13
N CYS A 198 -2.47 4.34 9.17
CA CYS A 198 -2.80 4.00 10.56
C CYS A 198 -3.73 5.05 11.19
N LYS A 199 -4.75 4.63 11.96
CA LYS A 199 -5.66 5.54 12.67
C LYS A 199 -4.97 6.43 13.71
N TYR A 200 -3.94 5.91 14.36
CA TYR A 200 -3.39 6.52 15.57
C TYR A 200 -1.93 6.97 15.44
N ILE A 201 -1.39 6.94 14.22
CA ILE A 201 -0.07 7.48 13.91
C ILE A 201 -0.29 8.71 13.04
N PRO A 202 -0.15 9.94 13.58
CA PRO A 202 -0.39 11.16 12.82
C PRO A 202 0.38 11.17 11.50
N PHE A 203 -0.32 11.48 10.41
CA PHE A 203 0.23 11.58 9.05
C PHE A 203 0.80 10.28 8.47
N SER A 204 0.40 9.12 9.02
CA SER A 204 0.63 7.82 8.39
C SER A 204 -0.34 7.64 7.22
N PHE A 205 0.07 8.01 6.01
CA PHE A 205 -0.72 7.80 4.79
C PHE A 205 0.10 6.98 3.80
N SER A 206 -0.47 5.88 3.32
CA SER A 206 0.25 4.87 2.53
C SER A 206 0.96 5.48 1.32
N ASP A 207 2.27 5.24 1.22
CA ASP A 207 3.04 5.57 0.03
C ASP A 207 3.02 4.47 -1.04
N MET A 208 2.50 3.28 -0.71
CA MET A 208 2.65 2.08 -1.54
C MET A 208 1.89 2.19 -2.87
N LEU A 209 0.60 2.53 -2.77
CA LEU A 209 -0.30 2.80 -3.89
C LEU A 209 -0.90 4.17 -3.70
N GLN A 210 -0.81 5.02 -4.72
CA GLN A 210 -1.41 6.34 -4.70
C GLN A 210 -2.01 6.69 -6.07
N PHE A 211 -3.13 7.40 -6.07
CA PHE A 211 -3.77 7.89 -7.29
C PHE A 211 -4.23 9.34 -7.13
N GLY A 212 -3.97 10.17 -8.13
CA GLY A 212 -4.35 11.58 -8.11
C GLY A 212 -4.14 12.24 -9.46
N SER A 213 -4.44 13.54 -9.54
CA SER A 213 -4.05 14.32 -10.72
C SER A 213 -2.51 14.36 -10.81
N THR A 214 -1.98 14.47 -12.02
CA THR A 214 -0.52 14.58 -12.24
C THR A 214 0.09 15.72 -11.42
N GLU A 215 -0.61 16.86 -11.34
CA GLU A 215 -0.16 18.03 -10.57
C GLU A 215 -0.08 17.75 -9.06
N ASP A 216 -1.08 17.09 -8.47
CA ASP A 216 -1.08 16.82 -7.03
C ASP A 216 -0.14 15.66 -6.67
N MET A 217 0.00 14.68 -7.57
CA MET A 217 1.02 13.62 -7.45
C MET A 217 2.44 14.19 -7.53
N GLU A 218 2.68 15.20 -8.37
CA GLU A 218 3.95 15.93 -8.41
C GLU A 218 4.24 16.60 -7.07
N LYS A 219 3.28 17.36 -6.52
CA LYS A 219 3.45 18.03 -5.21
C LYS A 219 3.77 17.02 -4.11
N MET A 220 3.13 15.84 -4.13
CA MET A 220 3.34 14.78 -3.14
C MET A 220 4.74 14.18 -3.20
N TRP A 221 5.26 13.96 -4.41
CA TRP A 221 6.53 13.23 -4.60
C TRP A 221 7.73 14.13 -4.89
N ASN A 222 7.55 15.43 -5.08
CA ASN A 222 8.62 16.42 -5.21
C ASN A 222 9.28 16.72 -3.84
N VAL A 223 9.89 15.71 -3.22
CA VAL A 223 10.48 15.83 -1.88
C VAL A 223 12.00 15.80 -2.01
N GLU A 224 12.68 16.69 -1.27
CA GLU A 224 14.14 16.69 -1.24
C GLU A 224 14.69 15.36 -0.71
N LEU A 225 15.74 14.86 -1.35
CA LEU A 225 16.42 13.65 -0.93
C LEU A 225 17.16 13.90 0.39
N THR A 226 16.98 13.00 1.35
CA THR A 226 17.71 13.09 2.61
C THR A 226 19.09 12.44 2.50
N THR A 227 20.10 13.10 3.05
CA THR A 227 21.44 12.51 3.23
C THR A 227 21.52 11.62 4.47
N LYS A 228 20.57 11.77 5.40
CA LYS A 228 20.52 10.98 6.64
C LYS A 228 20.00 9.58 6.37
N LYS A 229 20.78 8.58 6.77
CA LYS A 229 20.38 7.18 6.80
C LYS A 229 19.71 6.90 8.15
N PHE A 230 18.45 6.48 8.12
CA PHE A 230 17.73 6.01 9.30
C PHE A 230 16.84 4.86 8.87
N THR A 231 17.19 3.65 9.29
CA THR A 231 16.55 2.43 8.82
C THR A 231 15.38 2.02 9.69
N LYS A 232 14.58 1.07 9.20
CA LYS A 232 13.53 0.44 10.01
C LYS A 232 14.11 -0.19 11.28
N THR A 233 15.28 -0.82 11.17
CA THR A 233 15.98 -1.43 12.31
C THR A 233 16.37 -0.38 13.35
N ASP A 234 16.86 0.79 12.92
CA ASP A 234 17.20 1.88 13.83
C ASP A 234 15.97 2.36 14.60
N ARG A 235 14.82 2.48 13.90
CA ARG A 235 13.53 2.81 14.52
C ARG A 235 13.06 1.75 15.51
N GLU A 236 13.19 0.47 15.16
CA GLU A 236 12.85 -0.66 16.02
C GLU A 236 13.69 -0.69 17.29
N ASN A 237 14.99 -0.41 17.17
CA ASN A 237 15.92 -0.32 18.31
C ASN A 237 15.61 0.88 19.21
N LEU A 238 15.30 2.04 18.62
CA LEU A 238 14.93 3.23 19.38
C LEU A 238 13.57 3.07 20.08
N ASN A 239 12.64 2.37 19.44
CA ASN A 239 11.25 2.20 19.84
C ASN A 239 10.62 3.53 20.33
N PRO A 240 10.47 4.53 19.44
CA PRO A 240 9.87 5.81 19.83
C PRO A 240 8.41 5.61 20.23
N SER A 241 7.91 6.45 21.13
CA SER A 241 6.48 6.63 21.33
C SER A 241 5.84 7.29 20.12
N ILE A 242 4.51 7.22 20.01
CA ILE A 242 3.77 7.91 18.94
C ILE A 242 4.01 9.42 18.96
N LYS A 243 4.22 10.03 20.14
CA LYS A 243 4.62 11.44 20.22
C LYS A 243 6.01 11.68 19.65
N GLU A 244 6.96 10.80 19.96
CA GLU A 244 8.35 10.90 19.50
C GLU A 244 8.50 10.68 17.99
N MET A 245 7.52 10.05 17.33
CA MET A 245 7.49 9.89 15.87
C MET A 245 7.51 11.22 15.11
N GLN A 246 7.12 12.34 15.73
CA GLN A 246 7.31 13.68 15.14
C GLN A 246 8.79 13.98 14.85
N LYS A 247 9.71 13.43 15.65
CA LYS A 247 11.16 13.57 15.45
C LYS A 247 11.73 12.43 14.62
N TYR A 248 11.18 11.23 14.81
CA TYR A 248 11.63 10.00 14.16
C TYR A 248 10.58 9.53 13.15
N LYS A 249 10.28 10.34 12.12
CA LYS A 249 9.23 10.07 11.12
C LYS A 249 9.56 8.83 10.27
N ASN A 250 8.54 8.14 9.74
CA ASN A 250 8.71 7.14 8.68
C ASN A 250 8.54 7.76 7.29
N CYS A 251 8.68 6.95 6.24
CA CYS A 251 8.54 7.42 4.86
C CYS A 251 7.19 8.09 4.63
N GLU A 252 6.10 7.44 5.06
CA GLU A 252 4.72 7.91 4.91
C GLU A 252 4.53 9.30 5.54
N MET A 253 5.00 9.49 6.76
CA MET A 253 4.88 10.77 7.47
C MET A 253 5.67 11.89 6.80
N VAL A 254 6.88 11.61 6.28
CA VAL A 254 7.68 12.61 5.58
C VAL A 254 7.01 13.06 4.29
N LEU A 255 6.49 12.10 3.50
CA LEU A 255 5.78 12.41 2.26
C LEU A 255 4.50 13.22 2.53
N CYS A 256 3.67 12.73 3.46
CA CYS A 256 2.41 13.37 3.82
C CYS A 256 2.63 14.80 4.34
N GLU A 257 3.59 15.00 5.25
CA GLU A 257 3.89 16.34 5.75
C GLU A 257 4.46 17.27 4.68
N SER A 258 5.35 16.77 3.80
CA SER A 258 5.90 17.56 2.70
C SER A 258 4.82 18.04 1.75
N PHE A 259 3.88 17.16 1.41
CA PHE A 259 2.71 17.51 0.60
C PHE A 259 1.84 18.57 1.29
N LEU A 260 1.43 18.33 2.53
CA LEU A 260 0.54 19.24 3.25
C LEU A 260 1.12 20.65 3.34
N LYS A 261 2.44 20.80 3.55
CA LYS A 261 3.14 22.10 3.57
C LYS A 261 3.14 22.84 2.22
N LYS A 262 2.96 22.13 1.11
CA LYS A 262 2.82 22.72 -0.23
C LYS A 262 1.37 23.07 -0.59
N THR A 263 0.41 22.64 0.23
CA THR A 263 -1.00 22.99 0.09
C THR A 263 -1.37 24.15 1.03
N ASP A 264 -2.64 24.53 1.06
CA ASP A 264 -3.18 25.52 2.00
C ASP A 264 -3.54 24.91 3.38
N PHE A 265 -3.06 23.68 3.66
CA PHE A 265 -3.36 22.98 4.90
C PHE A 265 -2.53 23.50 6.08
N LYS A 266 -3.20 23.79 7.21
CA LYS A 266 -2.53 24.17 8.47
C LYS A 266 -2.10 22.92 9.23
N TYR A 267 -0.82 22.59 9.12
CA TYR A 267 -0.24 21.40 9.74
C TYR A 267 0.07 21.63 11.24
N GLU A 268 -0.42 20.71 12.08
CA GLU A 268 0.00 20.55 13.47
C GLU A 268 0.18 19.05 13.78
N TYR A 269 1.15 18.68 14.62
CA TYR A 269 1.33 17.28 14.99
C TYR A 269 0.31 16.84 16.05
N SER A 270 -0.91 16.52 15.60
CA SER A 270 -2.01 16.01 16.42
C SER A 270 -2.87 15.00 15.63
N LEU A 271 -3.64 14.17 16.34
CA LEU A 271 -4.64 13.29 15.73
C LEU A 271 -5.74 14.10 15.04
N PHE A 272 -6.17 15.22 15.63
CA PHE A 272 -7.16 16.10 15.02
C PHE A 272 -6.67 16.65 13.68
N SER A 273 -5.46 17.21 13.63
CA SER A 273 -4.88 17.71 12.37
C SER A 273 -4.68 16.58 11.36
N TYR A 274 -4.35 15.37 11.79
CA TYR A 274 -4.22 14.23 10.89
C TYR A 274 -5.57 13.81 10.29
N TYR A 275 -6.63 13.66 11.11
CA TYR A 275 -7.96 13.35 10.61
C TYR A 275 -8.53 14.47 9.73
N LYS A 276 -8.21 15.72 10.06
CA LYS A 276 -8.54 16.86 9.20
C LYS A 276 -7.83 16.77 7.85
N ALA A 277 -6.57 16.36 7.81
CA ALA A 277 -5.86 16.15 6.54
C ALA A 277 -6.52 15.03 5.71
N LEU A 278 -6.91 13.91 6.34
CA LEU A 278 -7.67 12.84 5.67
C LEU A 278 -9.03 13.34 5.15
N HIS A 279 -9.74 14.15 5.93
CA HIS A 279 -11.01 14.77 5.55
C HIS A 279 -10.86 15.78 4.40
N GLU A 280 -9.80 16.59 4.39
CA GLU A 280 -9.69 17.75 3.48
C GLU A 280 -8.84 17.54 2.23
N ARG A 281 -7.87 16.62 2.27
CA ARG A 281 -6.78 16.52 1.27
C ARG A 281 -6.65 15.12 0.64
N PHE A 282 -6.97 14.08 1.40
CA PHE A 282 -6.75 12.69 0.98
C PHE A 282 -8.05 11.90 0.83
N LEU A 283 -7.95 10.72 0.23
CA LEU A 283 -9.01 9.71 0.20
C LEU A 283 -8.39 8.35 0.51
N VAL A 284 -9.05 7.54 1.33
CA VAL A 284 -8.54 6.20 1.69
C VAL A 284 -9.51 5.15 1.19
N VAL A 285 -9.03 4.22 0.37
CA VAL A 285 -9.77 3.02 -0.05
C VAL A 285 -9.23 1.78 0.63
N ASP A 286 -10.07 0.77 0.76
CA ASP A 286 -9.64 -0.53 1.26
C ASP A 286 -8.88 -1.29 0.15
N SER A 287 -7.74 -1.87 0.50
CA SER A 287 -6.97 -2.74 -0.40
C SER A 287 -7.81 -3.90 -0.94
N GLU A 288 -8.78 -4.37 -0.17
CA GLU A 288 -9.73 -5.40 -0.59
C GLU A 288 -10.67 -4.93 -1.72
N MET A 289 -11.06 -3.65 -1.76
CA MET A 289 -11.97 -3.10 -2.79
C MET A 289 -11.36 -3.15 -4.19
N ILE A 290 -10.03 -3.16 -4.29
CA ILE A 290 -9.29 -3.21 -5.55
C ILE A 290 -8.57 -4.55 -5.75
N GLY A 291 -8.79 -5.52 -4.86
CA GLY A 291 -8.09 -6.81 -4.88
C GLY A 291 -6.57 -6.64 -4.90
N LEU A 292 -6.03 -5.74 -4.07
CA LEU A 292 -4.61 -5.49 -4.01
C LEU A 292 -3.88 -6.65 -3.33
N TYR A 293 -2.92 -7.22 -4.05
CA TYR A 293 -2.02 -8.25 -3.55
C TYR A 293 -0.63 -7.68 -3.33
N TRP A 294 -0.02 -7.99 -2.19
CA TRP A 294 1.33 -7.58 -1.84
C TRP A 294 2.25 -8.80 -1.68
N PHE A 295 3.18 -8.97 -2.63
CA PHE A 295 4.06 -10.14 -2.73
C PHE A 295 4.93 -10.35 -1.48
N LYS A 296 5.46 -9.27 -0.89
CA LYS A 296 6.48 -9.34 0.16
C LYS A 296 5.98 -9.85 1.52
N TYR A 297 4.69 -9.68 1.82
CA TYR A 297 4.13 -9.91 3.18
C TYR A 297 2.99 -10.92 3.23
N ASN A 298 2.87 -11.80 2.24
CA ASN A 298 1.93 -12.91 2.33
C ASN A 298 2.40 -14.06 3.27
N SER A 299 3.39 -13.79 4.14
CA SER A 299 3.64 -14.59 5.34
C SER A 299 2.83 -13.98 6.49
N LEU A 300 2.03 -14.83 7.15
CA LEU A 300 0.96 -14.44 8.06
C LEU A 300 1.35 -13.33 9.05
N ASN A 301 0.43 -12.36 9.16
CA ASN A 301 0.46 -11.20 10.05
C ASN A 301 0.92 -11.53 11.48
N ASN A 302 2.16 -11.19 11.79
CA ASN A 302 2.55 -10.79 13.14
C ASN A 302 3.25 -9.44 13.02
N SER A 303 2.47 -8.35 12.92
CA SER A 303 3.05 -7.02 13.04
C SER A 303 3.58 -6.87 14.48
N PRO A 304 4.88 -6.59 14.68
CA PRO A 304 5.44 -6.41 16.01
C PRO A 304 5.04 -5.08 16.64
N ILE A 305 4.21 -4.27 15.97
CA ILE A 305 3.73 -2.96 16.45
C ILE A 305 2.69 -3.19 17.57
N GLU A 306 2.85 -2.46 18.69
CA GLU A 306 2.03 -2.63 19.90
C GLU A 306 0.58 -2.19 19.69
N ILE A 307 0.43 -1.08 18.96
CA ILE A 307 -0.84 -0.64 18.42
C ILE A 307 -1.12 -1.57 17.24
N GLU A 308 -1.94 -2.61 17.43
CA GLU A 308 -2.60 -3.28 16.32
C GLU A 308 -3.01 -2.18 15.34
N GLN A 309 -2.44 -2.21 14.14
CA GLN A 309 -2.61 -1.17 13.13
C GLN A 309 -4.10 -1.13 12.78
N ARG A 310 -4.92 -0.44 13.59
CA ARG A 310 -6.26 -0.07 13.20
C ARG A 310 -6.02 0.84 12.01
N LYS A 311 -6.22 0.28 10.83
CA LYS A 311 -6.09 0.98 9.57
C LYS A 311 -7.30 1.90 9.44
N ILE A 312 -7.12 3.06 8.83
CA ILE A 312 -8.26 3.81 8.33
C ILE A 312 -8.84 2.98 7.19
N LYS A 313 -10.03 2.43 7.40
CA LYS A 313 -10.79 1.78 6.32
C LYS A 313 -11.60 2.83 5.56
N PHE A 314 -12.07 2.50 4.37
CA PHE A 314 -12.94 3.38 3.57
C PHE A 314 -14.16 3.83 4.37
N LEU A 315 -14.74 2.94 5.19
CA LEU A 315 -15.83 3.29 6.11
C LEU A 315 -15.44 4.42 7.06
N ASP A 316 -14.30 4.30 7.75
CA ASP A 316 -13.82 5.33 8.68
C ASP A 316 -13.58 6.65 7.94
N TRP A 317 -12.95 6.59 6.76
CA TRP A 317 -12.67 7.77 5.96
C TRP A 317 -13.95 8.43 5.45
N ASN A 318 -14.97 7.66 5.05
CA ASN A 318 -16.24 8.20 4.60
C ASN A 318 -17.00 8.90 5.74
N GLU A 319 -16.95 8.37 6.96
CA GLU A 319 -17.44 9.05 8.15
C GLU A 319 -16.68 10.35 8.41
N LEU A 320 -15.35 10.35 8.30
CA LEU A 320 -14.55 11.58 8.38
C LEU A 320 -14.93 12.57 7.28
N TYR A 321 -15.22 12.12 6.06
CA TYR A 321 -15.60 12.98 4.95
C TYR A 321 -16.96 13.66 5.20
N THR A 322 -17.96 12.89 5.64
CA THR A 322 -19.35 13.35 5.77
C THR A 322 -19.63 14.06 7.09
N ASN A 323 -19.00 13.62 8.18
CA ASN A 323 -19.37 13.99 9.56
C ASN A 323 -18.21 14.64 10.33
N PHE A 324 -17.21 15.23 9.66
CA PHE A 324 -16.03 15.79 10.32
C PHE A 324 -16.35 16.77 11.47
N ASN A 325 -17.34 17.64 11.27
CA ASN A 325 -17.75 18.63 12.26
C ASN A 325 -18.41 18.02 13.52
N ASN A 326 -18.80 16.74 13.46
CA ASN A 326 -19.43 16.01 14.57
C ASN A 326 -18.42 15.22 15.42
N ILE A 327 -17.11 15.35 15.14
CA ILE A 327 -16.07 14.71 15.95
C ILE A 327 -16.09 15.32 17.36
N ASP A 328 -16.20 14.46 18.38
CA ASP A 328 -16.01 14.84 19.78
C ASP A 328 -14.53 15.18 20.03
N ILE A 329 -14.22 16.48 20.01
CA ILE A 329 -12.86 17.00 20.18
C ILE A 329 -12.30 16.65 21.57
N LEU A 330 -13.12 16.70 22.61
CA LEU A 330 -12.66 16.39 23.97
C LEU A 330 -12.28 14.93 24.08
N LYS A 331 -13.09 14.04 23.52
CA LYS A 331 -12.78 12.60 23.48
C LYS A 331 -11.55 12.32 22.64
N LEU A 332 -11.39 13.00 21.51
CA LEU A 332 -10.20 12.83 20.66
C LEU A 332 -8.91 13.25 21.38
N ILE A 333 -8.94 14.35 22.14
CA ILE A 333 -7.80 14.81 22.96
C ILE A 333 -7.46 13.79 24.06
N GLU A 334 -8.46 13.17 24.68
CA GLU A 334 -8.25 12.10 25.67
C GLU A 334 -7.54 10.89 25.03
N VAL A 335 -8.05 10.44 23.88
CA VAL A 335 -7.44 9.35 23.08
C VAL A 335 -6.01 9.70 22.69
N GLU A 336 -5.77 10.91 22.21
CA GLU A 336 -4.43 11.38 21.84
C GLU A 336 -3.47 11.28 23.03
N LYS A 337 -3.85 11.79 24.21
CA LYS A 337 -3.02 11.73 25.42
C LYS A 337 -2.65 10.31 25.82
N GLU A 338 -3.56 9.35 25.64
CA GLU A 338 -3.30 7.93 25.90
C GLU A 338 -2.34 7.34 24.87
N ILE A 339 -2.68 7.47 23.58
CA ILE A 339 -1.93 6.90 22.46
C ILE A 339 -0.52 7.47 22.37
N PHE A 340 -0.35 8.77 22.61
CA PHE A 340 0.94 9.45 22.46
C PHE A 340 2.01 8.95 23.43
N LYS A 341 1.61 8.29 24.52
CA LYS A 341 2.51 7.62 25.46
C LYS A 341 2.90 6.20 25.04
N LYS A 342 2.13 5.56 24.15
CA LYS A 342 2.37 4.19 23.72
C LYS A 342 3.62 4.12 22.85
N LYS A 343 4.38 3.04 23.05
CA LYS A 343 5.57 2.72 22.26
C LYS A 343 5.15 2.13 20.92
N LEU A 344 5.95 2.38 19.89
CA LEU A 344 5.62 1.95 18.54
C LEU A 344 5.66 0.41 18.42
N PHE A 345 6.66 -0.23 18.99
CA PHE A 345 6.88 -1.68 18.91
C PHE A 345 6.64 -2.35 20.26
N LYS A 346 6.04 -3.55 20.21
CA LYS A 346 5.92 -4.44 21.37
C LYS A 346 7.33 -4.72 21.89
N SER A 347 7.53 -4.62 23.21
CA SER A 347 8.76 -5.11 23.81
C SER A 347 8.91 -6.60 23.46
N LYS A 348 10.07 -6.98 22.93
CA LYS A 348 10.42 -8.41 22.80
C LYS A 348 10.51 -8.94 24.24
N LYS A 349 9.40 -9.46 24.77
CA LYS A 349 9.47 -10.34 25.94
C LYS A 349 10.31 -11.53 25.49
N TRP A 350 11.56 -11.58 25.95
CA TRP A 350 12.38 -12.77 25.82
C TRP A 350 11.58 -13.91 26.47
N LYS A 351 11.19 -14.90 25.66
CA LYS A 351 10.67 -16.18 26.12
C LYS A 351 11.81 -17.17 26.13
#